data_AF-A0A969F798-F1
#
_entry.id   AF-A0A969F798-F1
#
_cell.length_a   1.000
_cell.length_b   1.000
_cell.length_c   1.000
_cell.angle_alpha   90.00
_cell.angle_beta   90.00
_cell.angle_gamma   90.00
#
_symmetry.space_group_name_H-M   'P 1'
#
loop_
_entity.id
_entity.type
_entity.pdbx_description
1 polymer ?
#
loop_
_entity_poly.entity_id
_entity_poly.type
_entity_poly.pdbx_seq_one_letter_code
_entity_poly.pdbx_strand_id
1 'polypeptide(L)'
;MQNFEHNSEYPKLSSGVYWAASIIFYGWGEEIGWRGVALPYLQTDQTTLAATVQLNLFWTLWHLPLFRFTPGLSQMGIAEVLGWYFSLLTEAILFTWLINSTHGSIFIAAIFHGTVDIAFVSPTSLMTKTVLGALIALWGIAVLCMMKPHFLFHVGKLVIVPETNTVRTED
;
A
#
# COMPACT_ATOMS: atom_id res chain seq x y z
N MET A 1 31.48 4.15 1.34
CA MET A 1 30.12 4.74 1.35
C MET A 1 29.52 4.46 -0.01
N GLN A 2 28.56 3.54 -0.12
CA GLN A 2 27.85 3.33 -1.38
C GLN A 2 26.96 4.54 -1.61
N ASN A 3 27.18 5.23 -2.73
CA ASN A 3 26.40 6.40 -3.08
C ASN A 3 24.94 5.98 -3.26
N PHE A 4 24.02 6.76 -2.69
CA PHE A 4 22.56 6.69 -2.94
C PHE A 4 22.19 6.84 -4.43
N GLU A 5 23.18 7.02 -5.30
CA GLU A 5 23.07 7.29 -6.72
C GLU A 5 22.98 6.04 -7.61
N HIS A 6 23.26 4.85 -7.07
CA HIS A 6 23.41 3.64 -7.89
C HIS A 6 22.39 2.56 -7.54
N ASN A 7 21.33 2.46 -8.34
CA ASN A 7 20.45 1.28 -8.32
C ASN A 7 21.08 0.15 -9.12
N SER A 8 21.31 -0.98 -8.48
CA SER A 8 21.90 -2.17 -9.11
C SER A 8 21.02 -2.76 -10.21
N GLU A 9 19.70 -2.55 -10.14
CA GLU A 9 18.74 -3.04 -11.13
C GLU A 9 18.67 -2.17 -12.39
N TYR A 10 18.82 -0.85 -12.24
CA TYR A 10 18.75 0.11 -13.34
C TYR A 10 19.93 1.10 -13.31
N PRO A 11 21.15 0.64 -13.62
CA PRO A 11 22.38 1.43 -13.47
C PRO A 11 22.47 2.65 -14.40
N LYS A 12 21.54 2.78 -15.36
CA LYS A 12 21.48 3.89 -16.33
C LYS A 12 20.53 5.03 -15.92
N LEU A 13 19.72 4.84 -14.89
CA LEU A 13 18.78 5.87 -14.43
C LEU A 13 19.40 6.68 -13.29
N SER A 14 19.23 8.00 -13.30
CA SER A 14 19.55 8.83 -12.13
C SER A 14 18.60 8.52 -10.98
N SER A 15 19.01 8.76 -9.73
CA SER A 15 18.14 8.47 -8.56
C SER A 15 16.80 9.20 -8.61
N GLY A 16 16.77 10.44 -9.10
CA GLY A 16 15.51 11.19 -9.25
C GLY A 16 14.57 10.57 -10.29
N VAL A 17 15.13 10.09 -11.42
CA VAL A 17 14.34 9.42 -12.47
C VAL A 17 13.87 8.06 -11.99
N TYR A 18 14.72 7.30 -11.31
CA TYR A 18 14.33 6.03 -10.70
C TYR A 18 13.22 6.24 -9.66
N TRP A 19 13.36 7.23 -8.77
CA TRP A 19 12.34 7.54 -7.77
C TRP A 19 10.99 7.91 -8.40
N ALA A 20 11.00 8.76 -9.43
CA ALA A 20 9.79 9.10 -10.16
C ALA A 20 9.19 7.87 -10.88
N ALA A 21 10.01 7.05 -11.52
CA ALA A 21 9.56 5.83 -12.19
C ALA A 21 8.95 4.82 -11.18
N SER A 22 9.56 4.65 -10.01
CA SER A 22 9.02 3.80 -8.94
C SER A 22 7.63 4.26 -8.50
N ILE A 23 7.46 5.57 -8.27
CA ILE A 23 6.16 6.13 -7.91
C ILE A 23 5.13 5.93 -9.02
N ILE A 24 5.49 6.08 -10.28
CA ILE A 24 4.54 5.99 -11.40
C ILE A 24 4.13 4.54 -11.65
N PHE A 25 5.10 3.64 -11.83
CA PHE A 25 4.84 2.28 -12.31
C PHE A 25 4.46 1.31 -11.20
N TYR A 26 5.05 1.43 -10.01
CA TYR A 26 4.74 0.56 -8.88
C TYR A 26 3.68 1.23 -8.01
N GLY A 27 3.97 2.44 -7.50
CA GLY A 27 3.03 3.17 -6.66
C GLY A 27 1.69 3.44 -7.35
N TRP A 28 1.67 4.23 -8.42
CA TRP A 28 0.42 4.59 -9.10
C TRP A 28 -0.18 3.38 -9.81
N GLY A 29 0.65 2.56 -10.46
CA GLY A 29 0.22 1.35 -11.16
C GLY A 29 -0.56 0.37 -10.28
N GLU A 30 -0.12 0.14 -9.04
CA GLU A 30 -0.82 -0.73 -8.10
C GLU A 30 -1.93 -0.01 -7.32
N GLU A 31 -1.65 1.19 -6.81
CA GLU A 31 -2.56 1.86 -5.86
C GLU A 31 -3.85 2.34 -6.52
N ILE A 32 -3.87 2.60 -7.84
CA ILE A 32 -5.12 2.88 -8.56
C ILE A 32 -6.10 1.71 -8.41
N GLY A 33 -5.64 0.48 -8.60
CA GLY A 33 -6.47 -0.71 -8.52
C GLY A 33 -6.85 -1.04 -7.07
N TRP A 34 -5.84 -1.17 -6.21
CA TRP A 34 -6.06 -1.62 -4.84
C TRP A 34 -6.76 -0.58 -3.96
N ARG A 35 -6.30 0.67 -4.00
CA ARG A 35 -6.73 1.73 -3.09
C ARG A 35 -7.72 2.69 -3.76
N GLY A 36 -7.69 2.81 -5.08
CA GLY A 36 -8.64 3.62 -5.84
C GLY A 36 -9.95 2.92 -6.21
N VAL A 37 -9.94 1.59 -6.33
CA VAL A 37 -11.13 0.83 -6.75
C VAL A 37 -11.53 -0.23 -5.73
N ALA A 38 -10.64 -1.18 -5.41
CA ALA A 38 -10.99 -2.32 -4.60
C ALA A 38 -11.31 -1.96 -3.14
N LEU A 39 -10.48 -1.11 -2.51
CA LEU A 39 -10.68 -0.68 -1.12
C LEU A 39 -11.99 0.11 -0.94
N PRO A 40 -12.30 1.17 -1.73
CA PRO A 40 -13.56 1.89 -1.59
C PRO A 40 -14.78 0.99 -1.81
N TYR A 41 -14.69 0.06 -2.77
CA TYR A 41 -15.74 -0.92 -3.03
C TYR A 41 -15.93 -1.87 -1.83
N LEU A 42 -14.87 -2.38 -1.22
CA LEU A 42 -15.01 -3.24 -0.03
C LEU A 42 -15.55 -2.46 1.18
N GLN A 43 -15.20 -1.18 1.32
CA GLN A 43 -15.67 -0.33 2.41
C GLN A 43 -17.15 0.10 2.26
N THR A 44 -17.84 -0.19 1.15
CA THR A 44 -19.29 0.12 1.02
C THR A 44 -20.12 -0.71 1.99
N ASP A 45 -19.76 -1.98 2.16
CA ASP A 45 -20.56 -2.96 2.89
C ASP A 45 -19.84 -3.52 4.12
N GLN A 46 -18.56 -3.17 4.31
CA GLN A 46 -17.72 -3.70 5.37
C GLN A 46 -17.18 -2.61 6.29
N THR A 47 -16.72 -3.02 7.46
CA THR A 47 -15.93 -2.14 8.32
C THR A 47 -14.57 -1.89 7.67
N THR A 48 -13.92 -0.77 7.98
CA THR A 48 -12.62 -0.44 7.39
C THR A 48 -11.59 -1.54 7.64
N LEU A 49 -11.61 -2.14 8.82
CA LEU A 49 -10.69 -3.23 9.17
C LEU A 49 -11.00 -4.50 8.37
N ALA A 50 -12.27 -4.89 8.23
CA ALA A 50 -12.64 -6.05 7.44
C ALA A 50 -12.28 -5.88 5.96
N ALA A 51 -12.58 -4.71 5.38
CA ALA A 51 -12.18 -4.36 4.02
C ALA A 51 -10.67 -4.42 3.83
N THR A 52 -9.90 -3.89 4.79
CA THR A 52 -8.42 -3.91 4.75
C THR A 52 -7.88 -5.33 4.82
N VAL A 53 -8.38 -6.16 5.74
CA VAL A 53 -7.92 -7.55 5.88
C VAL A 53 -8.24 -8.35 4.62
N GLN A 54 -9.47 -8.21 4.09
CA GLN A 54 -9.86 -8.89 2.87
C GLN A 54 -9.02 -8.44 1.67
N LEU A 55 -8.81 -7.14 1.51
CA LEU A 55 -7.93 -6.61 0.47
C LEU A 55 -6.51 -7.12 0.61
N ASN A 56 -5.97 -7.16 1.84
CA ASN A 56 -4.63 -7.65 2.12
C ASN A 56 -4.45 -9.12 1.72
N LEU A 57 -5.48 -9.96 1.84
CA LEU A 57 -5.42 -11.34 1.35
C LEU A 57 -5.20 -11.38 -0.17
N PHE A 58 -5.99 -10.62 -0.94
CA PHE A 58 -5.83 -10.56 -2.39
C PHE A 58 -4.49 -9.93 -2.78
N TRP A 59 -4.07 -8.89 -2.07
CA TRP A 59 -2.80 -8.22 -2.32
C TRP A 59 -1.61 -9.13 -1.99
N THR A 60 -1.65 -9.89 -0.89
CA THR A 60 -0.62 -10.90 -0.58
C THR A 60 -0.54 -11.95 -1.69
N LEU A 61 -1.70 -12.44 -2.16
CA LEU A 61 -1.75 -13.44 -3.24
C LEU A 61 -1.20 -12.89 -4.56
N TRP A 62 -1.41 -11.61 -4.84
CA TRP A 62 -0.85 -10.92 -6.01
C TRP A 62 0.69 -10.99 -6.06
N HIS A 63 1.36 -11.05 -4.91
CA HIS A 63 2.82 -11.15 -4.83
C HIS A 63 3.36 -12.57 -4.96
N LEU A 64 2.52 -13.61 -5.03
CA LEU A 64 3.00 -15.00 -5.14
C LEU A 64 3.99 -15.25 -6.28
N PRO A 65 3.85 -14.66 -7.48
CA PRO A 65 4.85 -14.82 -8.53
C PRO A 65 6.27 -14.40 -8.10
N LEU A 66 6.41 -13.42 -7.20
CA LEU A 66 7.72 -12.94 -6.72
C LEU A 66 8.50 -14.01 -5.96
N PHE A 67 7.83 -14.96 -5.30
CA PHE A 67 8.50 -16.10 -4.65
C PHE A 67 9.27 -16.97 -5.63
N ARG A 68 8.95 -16.92 -6.94
CA ARG A 68 9.69 -17.64 -7.96
C ARG A 68 10.88 -16.85 -8.51
N PHE A 69 10.77 -15.53 -8.60
CA PHE A 69 11.73 -14.69 -9.34
C PHE A 69 12.69 -13.90 -8.46
N THR A 70 12.36 -13.72 -7.18
CA THR A 70 13.16 -12.92 -6.25
C THR A 70 13.93 -13.83 -5.29
N PRO A 71 15.27 -13.91 -5.38
CA PRO A 71 16.08 -14.81 -4.56
C PRO A 71 15.82 -14.70 -3.06
N GLY A 72 15.57 -13.48 -2.56
CA GLY A 72 15.23 -13.25 -1.14
C GLY A 72 13.92 -13.89 -0.70
N LEU A 73 12.86 -13.78 -1.50
CA LEU A 73 11.55 -14.36 -1.17
C LEU A 73 11.54 -15.88 -1.39
N SER A 74 12.23 -16.37 -2.43
CA SER A 74 12.28 -17.80 -2.78
C SER A 74 12.92 -18.70 -1.71
N GLN A 75 13.69 -18.12 -0.79
CA GLN A 75 14.44 -18.83 0.25
C GLN A 75 13.78 -18.73 1.64
N MET A 76 12.63 -18.06 1.74
CA MET A 76 11.93 -17.87 3.02
C MET A 76 11.36 -19.19 3.54
N GLY A 77 11.62 -19.48 4.82
CA GLY A 77 10.91 -20.54 5.55
C GLY A 77 9.50 -20.10 5.94
N ILE A 78 8.75 -21.02 6.57
CA ILE A 78 7.35 -20.77 6.97
C ILE A 78 7.25 -19.59 7.94
N ALA A 79 8.17 -19.48 8.90
CA ALA A 79 8.16 -18.39 9.88
C ALA A 79 8.40 -17.02 9.21
N GLU A 80 9.32 -16.96 8.26
CA GLU A 80 9.62 -15.76 7.49
C GLU A 80 8.46 -15.36 6.59
N VAL A 81 7.79 -16.32 5.95
CA VAL A 81 6.58 -16.07 5.14
C VAL A 81 5.46 -15.49 6.01
N LEU A 82 5.25 -16.04 7.22
CA LEU A 82 4.27 -15.48 8.16
C LEU A 82 4.65 -14.05 8.57
N GLY A 83 5.92 -13.81 8.87
CA GLY A 83 6.42 -12.46 9.18
C GLY A 83 6.19 -11.47 8.03
N TRP A 84 6.44 -11.90 6.80
CA TRP A 84 6.21 -11.11 5.59
C TRP A 84 4.72 -10.80 5.37
N TYR A 85 3.83 -11.78 5.58
CA TYR A 85 2.38 -11.55 5.54
C TYR A 85 1.94 -10.51 6.57
N PHE A 86 2.43 -10.60 7.81
CA PHE A 86 2.10 -9.62 8.84
C PHE A 86 2.65 -8.23 8.54
N SER A 87 3.83 -8.12 7.93
CA SER A 87 4.33 -6.82 7.47
C SER A 87 3.42 -6.21 6.40
N LEU A 88 2.98 -6.99 5.40
CA LEU A 88 2.04 -6.52 4.39
C LEU A 88 0.70 -6.12 5.00
N LEU A 89 0.22 -6.84 6.00
CA LEU A 89 -1.01 -6.49 6.71
C LEU A 89 -0.90 -5.15 7.44
N THR A 90 0.20 -4.92 8.17
CA THR A 90 0.43 -3.63 8.83
C THR A 90 0.56 -2.48 7.85
N GLU A 91 1.16 -2.74 6.70
CA GLU A 91 1.28 -1.77 5.61
C GLU A 91 -0.08 -1.50 4.94
N ALA A 92 -0.90 -2.52 4.71
CA ALA A 92 -2.26 -2.37 4.21
C ALA A 92 -3.11 -1.49 5.14
N ILE A 93 -2.95 -1.61 6.47
CA ILE A 93 -3.59 -0.73 7.45
C ILE A 93 -3.14 0.72 7.27
N LEU A 94 -1.84 0.96 7.08
CA LEU A 94 -1.31 2.30 6.81
C LEU A 94 -1.87 2.90 5.52
N PHE A 95 -1.90 2.13 4.43
CA PHE A 95 -2.51 2.56 3.18
C PHE A 95 -3.98 2.92 3.35
N THR A 96 -4.76 2.07 4.02
CA THR A 96 -6.17 2.35 4.27
C THR A 96 -6.35 3.61 5.11
N TRP A 97 -5.55 3.79 6.16
CA TRP A 97 -5.57 5.00 6.96
C TRP A 97 -5.21 6.24 6.15
N LEU A 98 -4.20 6.16 5.29
CA LEU A 98 -3.73 7.25 4.45
C LEU A 98 -4.81 7.67 3.43
N ILE A 99 -5.43 6.70 2.77
CA ILE A 99 -6.52 6.91 1.81
C ILE A 99 -7.72 7.56 2.49
N ASN A 100 -8.14 7.04 3.65
CA ASN A 100 -9.29 7.59 4.37
C ASN A 100 -8.99 8.98 4.95
N SER A 101 -7.77 9.24 5.41
CA SER A 101 -7.36 10.54 5.95
C SER A 101 -7.16 11.61 4.88
N THR A 102 -6.98 11.21 3.62
CA THR A 102 -6.73 12.11 2.49
C THR A 102 -7.93 12.21 1.54
N HIS A 103 -9.10 11.73 1.95
CA HIS A 103 -10.32 11.69 1.14
C HIS A 103 -10.14 10.99 -0.22
N GLY A 104 -9.35 9.91 -0.27
CA GLY A 104 -9.16 9.11 -1.48
C GLY A 104 -7.95 9.48 -2.35
N SER A 105 -6.96 10.19 -1.82
CA SER A 105 -5.80 10.64 -2.63
C SER A 105 -4.84 9.50 -2.99
N ILE A 106 -4.98 8.98 -4.21
CA ILE A 106 -4.11 7.93 -4.77
C ILE A 106 -2.67 8.43 -4.96
N PHE A 107 -2.49 9.72 -5.23
CA PHE A 107 -1.17 10.31 -5.38
C PHE A 107 -0.34 10.17 -4.09
N ILE A 108 -0.95 10.41 -2.93
CA ILE A 108 -0.27 10.28 -1.65
C ILE A 108 0.07 8.81 -1.36
N ALA A 109 -0.86 7.89 -1.67
CA ALA A 109 -0.60 6.45 -1.56
C ALA A 109 0.57 6.01 -2.44
N ALA A 110 0.63 6.47 -3.70
CA ALA A 110 1.72 6.10 -4.60
C ALA A 110 3.09 6.67 -4.21
N ILE A 111 3.15 7.89 -3.68
CA ILE A 111 4.39 8.41 -3.11
C ILE A 111 4.85 7.53 -1.95
N PHE A 112 3.93 7.15 -1.07
CA PHE A 112 4.24 6.29 0.07
C PHE A 112 4.74 4.92 -0.40
N HIS A 113 4.00 4.25 -1.28
CA HIS A 113 4.37 2.96 -1.87
C HIS A 113 5.75 3.03 -2.54
N GLY A 114 5.94 3.94 -3.50
CA GLY A 114 7.20 4.05 -4.22
C GLY A 114 8.38 4.37 -3.30
N THR A 115 8.17 5.14 -2.24
CA THR A 115 9.22 5.43 -1.24
C THR A 115 9.59 4.19 -0.44
N VAL A 116 8.60 3.40 -0.01
CA VAL A 116 8.82 2.15 0.72
C VAL A 116 9.58 1.15 -0.15
N ASP A 117 9.17 0.95 -1.40
CA ASP A 117 9.83 0.06 -2.35
C ASP A 117 11.30 0.40 -2.53
N ILE A 118 11.59 1.67 -2.80
CA ILE A 118 12.97 2.13 -3.00
C ILE A 118 13.81 1.85 -1.76
N ALA A 119 13.24 2.07 -0.57
CA ALA A 119 13.96 1.81 0.68
C ALA A 119 14.27 0.32 0.86
N PHE A 120 13.34 -0.58 0.52
CA PHE A 120 13.55 -2.03 0.63
C PHE A 120 14.42 -2.62 -0.49
N VAL A 121 14.42 -2.04 -1.69
CA VAL A 121 15.28 -2.45 -2.81
C VAL A 121 16.70 -1.86 -2.70
N SER A 122 16.89 -0.79 -1.91
CA SER A 122 18.19 -0.14 -1.73
C SER A 122 19.32 -1.11 -1.34
N PRO A 123 20.60 -0.81 -1.68
CA PRO A 123 21.74 -1.67 -1.34
C PRO A 123 22.15 -1.62 0.15
N THR A 124 21.26 -1.15 1.03
CA THR A 124 21.50 -1.06 2.47
C THR A 124 21.59 -2.44 3.13
N SER A 125 22.16 -2.47 4.34
CA SER A 125 22.31 -3.71 5.09
C SER A 125 20.97 -4.37 5.41
N LEU A 126 20.95 -5.69 5.55
CA LEU A 126 19.74 -6.42 5.98
C LEU A 126 19.19 -5.86 7.30
N MET A 127 20.07 -5.56 8.26
CA MET A 127 19.70 -4.94 9.54
C MET A 127 18.93 -3.63 9.34
N THR A 128 19.38 -2.77 8.42
CA THR A 128 18.70 -1.51 8.09
C THR A 128 17.29 -1.76 7.57
N LYS A 129 17.13 -2.70 6.65
CA LYS A 129 15.81 -3.07 6.09
C LYS A 129 14.89 -3.68 7.14
N THR A 130 15.43 -4.53 8.02
CA THR A 130 14.68 -5.12 9.14
C THR A 130 14.20 -4.05 10.11
N VAL A 131 15.06 -3.10 10.49
CA VAL A 131 14.68 -1.98 11.38
C VAL A 131 13.61 -1.12 10.70
N LEU A 132 13.78 -0.78 9.42
CA LEU A 132 12.79 0.00 8.67
C LEU A 132 11.43 -0.71 8.63
N GLY A 133 11.40 -2.01 8.30
CA GLY A 133 10.17 -2.79 8.30
C GLY A 133 9.53 -2.88 9.68
N ALA A 134 10.32 -3.03 10.73
CA ALA A 134 9.80 -2.99 12.11
C ALA A 134 9.19 -1.62 12.45
N LEU A 135 9.81 -0.52 12.04
CA LEU A 135 9.28 0.82 12.26
C LEU A 135 7.95 1.05 11.52
N ILE A 136 7.87 0.63 10.26
CA ILE A 136 6.63 0.70 9.46
C ILE A 136 5.53 -0.16 10.11
N ALA A 137 5.87 -1.39 10.53
CA ALA A 137 4.92 -2.27 11.19
C ALA A 137 4.41 -1.68 12.52
N LEU A 138 5.30 -1.13 13.34
CA LEU A 138 4.95 -0.44 14.58
C LEU A 138 4.07 0.79 14.31
N TRP A 139 4.32 1.54 13.23
CA TRP A 139 3.46 2.64 12.83
C TRP A 139 2.07 2.15 12.43
N GLY A 140 1.96 1.07 11.66
CA GLY A 140 0.68 0.44 11.32
C GLY A 140 -0.10 -0.03 12.55
N ILE A 141 0.60 -0.63 13.52
CA ILE A 141 0.00 -1.05 14.80
C ILE A 141 -0.45 0.17 15.60
N ALA A 142 0.37 1.23 15.69
CA ALA A 142 0.00 2.46 16.39
C ALA A 142 -1.24 3.11 15.76
N VAL A 143 -1.30 3.17 14.43
CA VAL A 143 -2.48 3.63 13.69
C VAL A 143 -3.69 2.78 14.03
N LEU A 144 -3.57 1.45 13.99
CA LEU A 144 -4.65 0.54 14.37
C LEU A 144 -5.16 0.79 15.81
N CYS A 145 -4.26 1.04 16.77
CA CYS A 145 -4.61 1.36 18.15
C CYS A 145 -5.23 2.76 18.31
N MET A 146 -4.86 3.71 17.46
CA MET A 146 -5.38 5.09 17.47
C MET A 146 -6.70 5.24 16.72
N MET A 147 -6.99 4.36 15.77
CA MET A 147 -8.25 4.35 15.02
C MET A 147 -9.41 4.15 15.99
N LYS A 148 -10.20 5.22 16.17
CA LYS A 148 -11.38 5.20 17.04
C LYS A 148 -12.42 4.17 16.55
N PRO A 149 -13.37 3.74 17.40
CA PRO A 149 -14.38 2.74 17.03
C PRO A 149 -15.18 3.06 15.76
N HIS A 150 -15.35 4.33 15.39
CA HIS A 150 -16.04 4.73 14.15
C HIS A 150 -15.31 4.30 12.86
N PHE A 151 -14.02 3.96 12.91
CA PHE A 151 -13.31 3.33 11.80
C PHE A 151 -13.61 1.83 11.71
N LEU A 152 -13.95 1.21 12.85
CA LEU A 152 -14.33 -0.20 12.98
C LEU A 152 -15.83 -0.44 12.69
N PHE A 153 -16.63 0.61 12.53
CA PHE A 153 -18.05 0.51 12.24
C PHE A 153 -18.42 1.36 11.02
N HIS A 154 -19.04 0.69 10.04
CA HIS A 154 -19.67 1.20 8.81
C HIS A 154 -19.64 2.73 8.64
N VAL A 155 -18.70 3.23 7.83
CA VAL A 155 -18.73 4.64 7.40
C VAL A 155 -19.73 4.73 6.25
N GLY A 156 -20.88 5.35 6.51
CA GLY A 156 -21.93 5.54 5.54
C GLY A 156 -21.40 6.12 4.22
N LYS A 157 -21.77 5.44 3.14
CA LYS A 157 -21.63 5.77 1.72
C LYS A 157 -20.78 7.03 1.41
N LEU A 158 -19.57 6.82 0.88
CA LEU A 158 -19.05 7.73 -0.14
C LEU A 158 -19.93 7.54 -1.38
N VAL A 159 -21.03 8.27 -1.39
CA VAL A 159 -21.93 8.38 -2.53
C VAL A 159 -21.17 9.09 -3.64
N ILE A 160 -20.49 8.33 -4.52
CA ILE A 160 -20.32 8.78 -5.90
C ILE A 160 -21.65 8.49 -6.59
N VAL A 161 -22.68 9.29 -6.29
CA VAL A 161 -23.83 9.41 -7.20
C VAL A 161 -23.32 10.28 -8.33
N PRO A 162 -23.25 9.77 -9.58
CA PRO A 162 -23.20 10.65 -10.73
C PRO A 162 -24.42 11.55 -10.60
N GLU A 163 -24.23 12.86 -10.59
CA GLU A 163 -25.31 13.84 -10.56
C GLU A 163 -26.28 13.53 -11.70
N THR A 164 -27.33 12.75 -11.43
CA THR A 164 -28.37 12.47 -12.41
C THR A 164 -29.12 13.78 -12.51
N ASN A 165 -28.83 14.53 -13.57
CA ASN A 165 -29.60 15.67 -14.03
C ASN A 165 -31.08 15.29 -14.01
N THR A 166 -31.77 15.65 -12.93
CA THR A 166 -33.23 15.71 -12.93
C THR A 166 -33.58 16.92 -13.78
N VAL A 167 -33.80 16.66 -15.07
CA VAL A 167 -34.50 17.59 -15.94
C VAL A 167 -35.83 17.88 -15.26
N ARG A 168 -35.93 19.08 -14.68
CA ARG A 168 -37.16 19.65 -14.17
C ARG A 168 -38.08 19.78 -15.37
N THR A 169 -39.14 18.98 -15.41
CA THR A 169 -40.27 19.24 -16.32
C THR A 169 -40.89 20.55 -15.84
N GLU A 170 -40.67 21.62 -16.58
CA GLU A 170 -41.53 22.80 -16.52
C GLU A 170 -42.72 22.56 -17.46
N ASP A 171 -43.89 22.82 -16.89
CA ASP A 171 -45.28 22.78 -17.38
C ASP A 171 -45.56 22.79 -18.89
#